data_AF-A0A0R2R557-F1
#
_entry.id   AF-A0A0R2R557-F1
#
_cell.length_a   1.000
_cell.length_b   1.000
_cell.length_c   1.000
_cell.angle_alpha   90.00
_cell.angle_beta   90.00
_cell.angle_gamma   90.00
#
_symmetry.space_group_name_H-M   'P 1'
#
loop_
_entity.id
_entity.type
_entity.pdbx_description
1 polymer ?
#
loop_
_entity_poly.entity_id
_entity_poly.type
_entity_poly.pdbx_seq_one_letter_code
_entity_poly.pdbx_strand_id
1 'polypeptide(L)' 'EALRIVTILANPALPTSTQEIWSRIGLKGSITDLRIDADTKWGQYPGGVTVVKGDPLFPRKTA' A
#
# COMPACT_ATOMS: atom_id res chain seq x y z
N GLU A 1 -5.04 4.32 7.27
CA GLU A 1 -4.32 3.39 8.16
C GLU A 1 -4.57 1.93 7.84
N ALA A 2 -5.81 1.43 7.91
CA ALA A 2 -6.10 0.01 7.59
C ALA A 2 -5.52 -0.45 6.23
N LEU A 3 -5.69 0.37 5.19
CA LEU A 3 -5.11 0.08 3.86
C LEU A 3 -3.58 -0.07 3.94
N ARG A 4 -2.86 0.81 4.64
CA ARG A 4 -1.40 0.74 4.81
C ARG A 4 -0.96 -0.62 5.36
N ILE A 5 -1.62 -1.09 6.43
CA ILE A 5 -1.30 -2.38 7.06
C ILE A 5 -1.62 -3.55 6.13
N VAL A 6 -2.81 -3.54 5.50
CA VAL A 6 -3.20 -4.59 4.54
C VAL A 6 -2.21 -4.65 3.37
N THR A 7 -1.75 -3.51 2.87
CA THR A 7 -0.75 -3.43 1.80
C THR A 7 0.57 -4.09 2.20
N ILE A 8 1.04 -3.88 3.44
CA ILE A 8 2.26 -4.54 3.96
C ILE A 8 2.07 -6.06 4.00
N LEU A 9 0.95 -6.52 4.56
CA LEU A 9 0.66 -7.95 4.73
C LEU A 9 0.41 -8.67 3.39
N ALA A 10 -0.16 -7.98 2.40
CA ALA A 10 -0.47 -8.56 1.09
C ALA A 10 0.73 -8.59 0.14
N ASN A 11 1.83 -7.90 0.46
CA ASN A 11 3.01 -7.77 -0.39
C ASN A 11 3.60 -9.11 -0.90
N PRO A 12 3.67 -10.19 -0.10
CA PRO A 12 4.17 -11.48 -0.59
C PRO A 12 3.33 -12.09 -1.71
N ALA A 13 2.03 -11.74 -1.79
CA ALA A 13 1.12 -12.26 -2.80
C ALA A 13 0.90 -11.30 -3.98
N LEU A 14 0.98 -9.98 -3.74
CA LEU A 14 0.61 -8.94 -4.71
C LEU A 14 1.69 -7.84 -4.84
N PRO A 15 2.98 -8.15 -5.03
CA PRO A 15 4.10 -7.21 -4.83
C PRO A 15 4.04 -5.95 -5.69
N THR A 16 3.58 -6.08 -6.93
CA THR A 16 3.45 -4.92 -7.84
C THR A 16 2.29 -4.02 -7.42
N SER A 17 1.11 -4.60 -7.15
CA SER A 17 -0.07 -3.83 -6.75
C SER A 17 0.11 -3.17 -5.39
N THR A 18 0.79 -3.82 -4.45
CA THR A 18 1.04 -3.29 -3.11
C THR A 18 2.02 -2.12 -3.14
N GLN A 19 3.09 -2.19 -3.94
CA GLN A 19 3.97 -1.04 -4.17
C GLN A 19 3.24 0.15 -4.81
N GLU A 20 2.34 -0.12 -5.76
CA GLU A 20 1.53 0.92 -6.39
C GLU A 20 0.56 1.57 -5.39
N ILE A 21 -0.12 0.76 -4.55
CA ILE A 21 -0.96 1.29 -3.46
C ILE A 21 -0.13 2.17 -2.53
N TRP A 22 1.06 1.70 -2.12
CA TRP A 22 1.97 2.42 -1.21
C TRP A 22 2.28 3.83 -1.72
N SER A 23 2.69 3.93 -2.98
CA SER A 23 2.96 5.22 -3.65
C SER A 23 1.71 6.10 -3.74
N ARG A 24 0.55 5.52 -4.09
CA ARG A 24 -0.72 6.27 -4.26
C ARG A 24 -1.29 6.79 -2.95
N ILE A 25 -1.02 6.15 -1.82
CA ILE A 25 -1.38 6.67 -0.49
C ILE A 25 -0.33 7.64 0.05
N GLY A 26 0.57 8.15 -0.81
CA GLY A 26 1.53 9.20 -0.46
C GLY A 26 2.70 8.71 0.39
N LEU A 27 2.89 7.40 0.51
CA LEU A 27 4.04 6.81 1.20
C LEU A 27 5.20 6.61 0.23
N LYS A 28 6.41 6.76 0.75
CA LYS A 28 7.65 6.72 -0.03
C LYS A 28 8.43 5.46 0.31
N GLY A 29 9.44 5.15 -0.51
CA GLY A 29 10.31 4.01 -0.34
C GLY A 29 9.72 2.71 -0.89
N SER A 30 10.47 1.62 -0.70
CA SER A 30 10.05 0.29 -1.12
C SER A 30 9.24 -0.37 -0.02
N ILE A 31 8.10 -0.95 -0.39
CA ILE A 31 7.30 -1.73 0.53
C ILE A 31 8.02 -2.99 1.02
N THR A 32 9.02 -3.47 0.27
CA THR A 32 9.85 -4.63 0.65
C THR A 32 10.75 -4.39 1.84
N ASP A 33 10.98 -3.13 2.20
CA ASP A 33 11.85 -2.75 3.32
C ASP A 33 11.12 -2.87 4.67
N LEU A 34 9.80 -3.00 4.64
CA LEU A 34 8.93 -3.02 5.81
C LEU A 34 8.93 -4.39 6.49
N ARG A 35 8.75 -4.37 7.80
CA ARG A 35 8.76 -5.53 8.70
C ARG A 35 7.44 -5.63 9.44
N ILE A 36 6.86 -6.84 9.46
CA ILE A 36 5.54 -7.08 10.02
C ILE A 36 5.45 -6.57 11.47
N ASP A 37 6.39 -6.94 12.34
CA ASP A 37 6.33 -6.58 13.76
C ASP A 37 6.47 -5.08 14.04
N ALA A 38 7.22 -4.36 13.21
CA ALA A 38 7.51 -2.94 13.40
C ALA A 38 6.51 -2.05 12.69
N ASP A 39 6.20 -2.37 11.43
CA ASP A 39 5.50 -1.49 10.49
C ASP A 39 4.01 -1.82 10.36
N THR A 40 3.49 -2.85 11.02
CA THR A 40 2.03 -3.12 11.03
C THR A 40 1.32 -2.54 12.27
N LYS A 41 2.05 -1.79 13.11
CA LYS A 41 1.47 -1.12 14.27
C LYS A 41 0.52 -0.01 13.82
N TRP A 42 -0.59 0.15 14.53
CA TRP A 42 -1.57 1.20 14.23
C TRP A 42 -1.01 2.60 14.52
N GLY A 43 -1.45 3.57 13.72
CA GLY A 43 -1.15 5.00 13.91
C GLY A 43 0.15 5.47 13.24
N GLN A 44 0.75 4.66 12.37
CA GLN A 44 2.01 5.02 11.68
C GLN A 44 1.78 5.70 10.32
N TYR A 45 0.52 5.88 9.88
CA TYR A 45 0.23 6.63 8.66
C TYR A 45 0.27 8.14 8.94
N PRO A 46 1.23 8.89 8.39
CA PRO A 46 1.33 10.33 8.60
C PRO A 46 0.09 11.08 8.07
N GLY A 47 -0.39 12.03 8.86
CA GLY A 47 -1.41 12.97 8.41
C GLY A 47 -0.87 13.96 7.35
N GLY A 48 -1.76 14.46 6.50
CA GLY A 48 -1.42 15.50 5.51
C GLY A 48 -0.69 14.99 4.25
N VAL A 49 -0.50 13.68 4.10
CA VAL A 49 0.04 13.12 2.85
C VAL A 49 -0.98 13.20 1.72
N THR A 50 -0.48 13.44 0.50
CA THR A 50 -1.32 13.52 -0.70
C THR A 50 -1.65 12.13 -1.19
N VAL A 51 -2.94 11.85 -1.34
CA VAL A 51 -3.43 10.63 -2.01
C VAL A 51 -3.58 10.92 -3.50
N VAL A 52 -3.02 10.05 -4.33
CA VAL A 52 -3.00 10.18 -5.78
C VAL A 52 -3.95 9.17 -6.40
N LYS A 53 -4.80 9.65 -7.31
CA LYS A 53 -5.66 8.79 -8.13
C LYS A 53 -4.85 8.22 -9.30
N GLY A 54 -5.07 6.97 -9.63
CA GLY A 54 -4.54 6.33 -10.83
C GLY A 54 -5.53 5.31 -11.39
N ASP A 55 -5.10 4.57 -12.41
CA ASP A 55 -5.92 3.56 -13.08
C ASP A 55 -6.34 2.43 -12.12
N PRO A 56 -7.45 1.72 -12.39
CA PRO A 56 -7.88 0.59 -11.57
C PRO A 56 -6.75 -0.44 -11.41
N LEU A 57 -6.37 -0.74 -10.16
CA LEU A 57 -5.33 -1.73 -9.87
C LEU A 57 -5.70 -3.15 -10.32
N PHE A 58 -7.00 -3.44 -10.30
CA PHE A 58 -7.57 -4.72 -10.73
C PHE A 58 -8.74 -4.43 -11.68
N PRO A 59 -8.47 -4.28 -12.98
CA PRO A 59 -9.52 -4.11 -13.98
C PRO A 59 -10.49 -5.29 -13.94
N ARG A 60 -11.77 -5.01 -14.17
CA ARG A 60 -12.80 -6.06 -14.26
C ARG A 60 -12.53 -6.89 -15.51
N LYS A 61 -12.73 -8.22 -15.43
CA LYS A 61 -12.77 -9.06 -16.62
C LYS A 61 -13.96 -8.65 -17.48
N THR A 62 -13.73 -8.49 -18.77
CA THR A 62 -14.80 -8.39 -19.77
C THR A 62 -15.31 -9.80 -20.06
N ALA A 63 -16.61 -9.91 -20.33
CA ALA A 63 -17.25 -11.17 -20.73
C ALA A 63 -16.78 -11.59 -22.13
#